data_AF-T1BB01-F1
#
_entry.id   AF-T1BB01-F1
#
_cell.length_a   1.000
_cell.length_b   1.000
_cell.length_c   1.000
_cell.angle_alpha   90.00
_cell.angle_beta   90.00
_cell.angle_gamma   90.00
#
_symmetry.space_group_name_H-M   'P 1'
#
loop_
_entity.id
_entity.type
_entity.pdbx_description
1 polymer ?
#
loop_
_entity_poly.entity_id
_entity_poly.type
_entity_poly.pdbx_seq_one_letter_code
_entity_poly.pdbx_strand_id
1 'polypeptide(L)' 'GTVPVKLPERCPICGSEVIKPEGEAVARCTGGFSCAAQRQEAIRHFASRLAMDIEGLGEKLVEQLVAA' A
#
# COMPACT_ATOMS: atom_id res chain seq x y z
N GLY A 1 1.43 -16.46 -29.04
CA GLY A 1 1.92 -15.06 -28.95
C GLY A 1 1.87 -14.62 -27.50
N THR A 2 2.72 -13.68 -27.10
CA THR A 2 2.73 -13.09 -25.74
C THR A 2 1.82 -11.85 -25.67
N VAL A 3 1.29 -11.55 -24.49
CA VAL A 3 0.44 -10.38 -24.23
C VAL A 3 1.23 -9.36 -23.41
N PRO A 4 1.22 -8.06 -23.77
CA PRO A 4 1.92 -7.03 -23.00
C PRO A 4 1.29 -6.82 -21.62
N VAL A 5 2.13 -6.70 -20.59
CA VAL A 5 1.71 -6.32 -19.24
C VAL A 5 1.38 -4.83 -19.22
N LYS A 6 0.22 -4.48 -18.66
CA LYS A 6 -0.23 -3.08 -18.52
C LYS A 6 -0.26 -2.67 -17.06
N LEU A 7 0.16 -1.44 -16.78
CA LEU A 7 -0.06 -0.82 -15.47
C LEU A 7 -1.57 -0.67 -15.22
N PRO A 8 -2.04 -0.93 -13.98
CA PRO A 8 -3.44 -0.71 -13.66
C PRO A 8 -3.74 0.79 -13.60
N GLU A 9 -4.83 1.23 -14.22
CA GLU A 9 -5.31 2.63 -14.14
C GLU A 9 -5.98 2.93 -12.79
N ARG A 10 -6.44 1.88 -12.10
CA ARG A 10 -7.10 1.94 -10.78
C ARG A 10 -6.43 0.99 -9.81
N CYS A 11 -6.29 1.42 -8.57
CA CYS A 11 -5.71 0.60 -7.51
C CYS A 11 -6.56 -0.66 -7.33
N PRO A 12 -5.97 -1.88 -7.41
CA PRO A 12 -6.73 -3.12 -7.28
C PRO A 12 -7.28 -3.35 -5.86
N ILE A 13 -6.87 -2.54 -4.88
CA ILE A 13 -7.31 -2.66 -3.49
C ILE A 13 -8.43 -1.67 -3.17
N CYS A 14 -8.28 -0.39 -3.52
CA CYS A 14 -9.22 0.66 -3.12
C CYS A 14 -9.94 1.35 -4.28
N GLY A 15 -9.65 0.98 -5.53
CA GLY A 15 -10.27 1.58 -6.71
C GLY A 15 -9.87 3.03 -7.01
N SER A 16 -9.02 3.66 -6.18
CA SER A 16 -8.51 5.01 -6.44
C SER A 16 -7.63 5.06 -7.69
N GLU A 17 -7.46 6.24 -8.28
CA GLU A 17 -6.61 6.43 -9.46
C GLU A 17 -5.14 6.05 -9.17
N VAL A 18 -4.49 5.44 -10.15
CA VAL A 18 -3.05 5.21 -10.15
C VAL A 18 -2.40 6.26 -11.02
N ILE A 19 -1.50 7.05 -10.44
CA ILE A 19 -0.75 8.08 -11.16
C ILE A 19 0.73 7.69 -11.24
N LYS A 20 1.38 8.01 -12.35
CA LYS A 20 2.84 8.01 -12.46
C LYS A 20 3.27 9.46 -12.70
N PRO A 21 3.75 10.17 -11.65
CA PRO A 21 4.18 11.55 -11.79
C PRO A 21 5.23 11.71 -12.89
N GLU A 22 5.25 12.88 -13.52
CA GLU A 22 6.21 13.18 -14.57
C GLU A 22 7.64 13.08 -14.03
N GLY A 23 8.53 12.41 -14.77
CA GLY A 23 9.91 12.16 -14.36
C GLY A 23 10.10 11.01 -13.37
N GLU A 24 9.03 10.41 -12.83
CA GLU A 24 9.14 9.28 -11.90
C GLU A 24 8.97 7.91 -12.58
N ALA A 25 9.75 6.93 -12.12
CA ALA A 25 9.66 5.55 -12.58
C ALA A 25 8.47 4.79 -11.98
N VAL A 26 8.04 5.17 -10.76
CA VAL A 26 7.06 4.41 -9.96
C VAL A 26 5.67 5.03 -10.08
N ALA A 27 4.69 4.21 -10.43
CA ALA A 27 3.28 4.57 -10.33
C ALA A 27 2.76 4.32 -8.90
N ARG A 28 1.89 5.19 -8.40
CA ARG A 28 1.37 5.14 -7.02
C ARG A 28 -0.15 5.28 -6.99
N CYS A 29 -0.75 4.60 -6.01
CA CYS A 29 -2.15 4.76 -5.66
C CYS A 29 -2.38 6.11 -4.96
N THR A 30 -3.37 6.88 -5.42
CA THR A 30 -3.74 8.18 -4.85
C THR A 30 -4.65 8.11 -3.62
N GLY A 31 -5.14 6.91 -3.27
CA GLY A 31 -6.14 6.72 -2.22
C GLY A 31 -5.71 7.06 -0.79
N GLY A 32 -4.41 7.27 -0.52
CA GLY A 32 -3.90 7.64 0.80
C GLY A 32 -4.42 6.72 1.92
N PHE A 33 -4.87 7.33 3.03
CA PHE A 33 -5.47 6.58 4.14
C PHE A 33 -6.84 5.94 3.85
N SER A 34 -7.50 6.27 2.73
CA SER A 34 -8.70 5.53 2.32
C SER A 34 -8.34 4.14 1.78
N CYS A 35 -7.09 3.91 1.36
CA CYS A 35 -6.61 2.62 0.89
C CYS A 35 -6.21 1.70 2.05
N ALA A 36 -6.88 0.54 2.17
CA ALA A 36 -6.55 -0.44 3.21
C ALA A 36 -5.09 -0.90 3.14
N ALA A 37 -4.55 -1.14 1.94
CA ALA A 37 -3.14 -1.53 1.78
C ALA A 37 -2.18 -0.45 2.27
N GLN A 38 -2.44 0.84 1.97
CA GLN A 38 -1.58 1.92 2.45
C GLN A 38 -1.67 2.10 3.96
N ARG A 39 -2.86 1.96 4.56
CA ARG A 39 -3.01 1.98 6.03
C ARG A 39 -2.23 0.85 6.69
N GLN A 40 -2.37 -0.37 6.19
CA GLN A 40 -1.64 -1.52 6.72
C GLN A 40 -0.12 -1.32 6.63
N GLU A 41 0.40 -0.90 5.47
CA GLU A 41 1.84 -0.68 5.31
C GLU A 41 2.36 0.50 6.14
N ALA A 42 1.57 1.57 6.31
CA ALA A 42 1.95 2.68 7.18
C ALA A 42 2.10 2.22 8.64
N ILE A 43 1.17 1.40 9.15
CA ILE A 43 1.25 0.86 10.51
C ILE A 43 2.42 -0.12 10.63
N ARG A 44 2.64 -1.00 9.64
CA ARG A 44 3.80 -1.92 9.63
C ARG A 44 5.12 -1.17 9.64
N HIS A 45 5.25 -0.14 8.81
CA HIS A 45 6.46 0.69 8.77
C HIS A 45 6.70 1.38 10.11
N PHE A 46 5.66 1.97 10.70
CA PHE A 46 5.71 2.61 12.00
C PHE A 46 6.14 1.65 13.12
N ALA A 47 5.62 0.42 13.12
CA ALA A 47 5.94 -0.62 14.10
C ALA A 47 7.33 -1.24 13.90
N SER A 48 7.97 -1.07 12.73
CA SER A 48 9.21 -1.76 12.38
C SER A 48 10.38 -1.43 13.31
N ARG A 49 11.37 -2.33 13.33
CA ARG A 49 12.57 -2.22 14.18
C ARG A 49 13.37 -0.92 14.01
N LEU A 50 13.37 -0.34 12.81
CA LEU A 50 14.08 0.90 12.51
C LEU A 50 13.20 2.15 12.67
N ALA A 51 11.95 1.99 13.11
CA ALA A 51 11.01 3.05 13.44
C ALA A 51 10.74 3.05 14.95
N MET A 52 9.57 2.57 15.40
CA MET A 52 9.19 2.57 16.81
C MET A 52 9.50 1.26 17.55
N ASP A 53 9.95 0.23 16.83
CA ASP A 53 10.33 -1.07 17.38
C ASP A 53 9.23 -1.69 18.28
N ILE A 54 8.01 -1.75 17.74
CA ILE A 54 6.85 -2.30 18.46
C ILE A 54 6.80 -3.81 18.21
N GLU A 55 7.38 -4.56 19.13
CA GLU A 55 7.33 -6.02 19.10
C GLU A 55 5.89 -6.54 19.16
N GLY A 56 5.60 -7.57 18.37
CA GLY A 56 4.29 -8.23 18.31
C GLY A 56 3.27 -7.57 17.37
N LEU A 57 3.49 -6.33 16.90
CA LEU A 57 2.63 -5.67 15.92
C LEU A 57 3.00 -6.05 14.47
N GLY A 58 2.87 -7.35 14.16
CA GLY A 58 3.18 -7.92 12.86
C GLY A 58 2.02 -7.89 11.85
N GLU A 59 2.27 -8.40 10.65
CA GLU A 59 1.36 -8.35 9.48
C GLU A 59 -0.08 -8.76 9.80
N LYS A 60 -0.29 -9.95 10.40
CA LYS A 60 -1.64 -10.47 10.69
C LYS A 60 -2.43 -9.60 11.66
N LEU A 61 -1.76 -9.09 12.71
CA LEU A 61 -2.43 -8.24 13.70
C LEU A 61 -2.79 -6.88 13.07
N VAL A 62 -1.89 -6.32 12.26
CA VAL A 62 -2.17 -5.07 11.53
C VAL A 62 -3.33 -5.25 10.55
N GLU A 63 -3.39 -6.37 9.81
CA GLU A 63 -4.52 -6.66 8.93
C GLU A 63 -5.85 -6.72 9.69
N GLN A 64 -5.89 -7.43 10.82
CA GLN A 64 -7.07 -7.52 11.69
C GLN A 64 -7.52 -6.15 12.22
N LEU A 65 -6.56 -5.31 12.64
CA LEU A 65 -6.86 -3.97 13.16
C LEU A 65 -7.37 -3.01 12.08
N VAL A 66 -6.92 -3.15 10.84
CA VAL A 66 -7.35 -2.29 9.72
C VAL A 66 -8.68 -2.73 9.11
N ALA A 67 -8.99 -4.03 9.21
CA ALA A 67 -10.24 -4.62 8.71
C ALA A 67 -11.42 -4.53 9.70
N ALA A 68 -11.14 -4.23 10.97
CA ALA A 68 -12.15 -3.94 12.00
C ALA A 68 -12.84 -2.58 11.74
#